data_AF-T0ZSL2-F1
#
_entry.id   AF-T0ZSL2-F1
#
_cell.length_a   1.000
_cell.length_b   1.000
_cell.length_c   1.000
_cell.angle_alpha   90.00
_cell.angle_beta   90.00
_cell.angle_gamma   90.00
#
_symmetry.space_group_name_H-M   'P 1'
#
loop_
_entity.id
_entity.type
_entity.pdbx_description
1 polymer ?
#
loop_
_entity_poly.entity_id
_entity_poly.type
_entity_poly.pdbx_seq_one_letter_code
_entity_poly.pdbx_strand_id
1 'polypeptide(L)'
;WWSWPEPLREREPAALRRLRHERVARIEQVRAEQFAFFVQWRRLQDYAHAHGVRLFGDLPFYIGPMSAETWTDREQFQLTPEGRPAAVAGVPPDYFCEGGQVWGNPLYDWTAMGRDGFAFWRARVRAQLGRVDLLRVDHFRAFAAHWAIPAGAPDARGGRWCPTPGHEVL
;
A
#
# COMPACT_ATOMS: atom_id res chain seq x y z
N TRP A 1 -0.38 -1.59 13.60
CA TRP A 1 -0.30 -2.99 13.99
C TRP A 1 1.00 -3.33 14.71
N TRP A 2 2.14 -2.67 14.42
CA TRP A 2 3.43 -2.96 15.10
C TRP A 2 3.44 -2.70 16.63
N SER A 3 2.49 -1.94 17.17
CA SER A 3 2.30 -1.70 18.61
C SER A 3 1.34 -2.68 19.29
N TRP A 4 0.79 -3.65 18.55
CA TRP A 4 -0.12 -4.65 19.11
C TRP A 4 0.62 -5.70 19.94
N PRO A 5 -0.10 -6.46 20.78
CA PRO A 5 0.45 -7.65 21.41
C PRO A 5 1.10 -8.57 20.37
N GLU A 6 2.27 -9.10 20.70
CA GLU A 6 3.10 -9.90 19.80
C GLU A 6 2.34 -11.01 19.07
N PRO A 7 1.46 -11.82 19.72
CA PRO A 7 0.71 -12.86 19.01
C PRO A 7 -0.19 -12.33 17.88
N LEU A 8 -0.70 -11.11 18.00
CA LEU A 8 -1.49 -10.47 16.94
C LEU A 8 -0.60 -9.78 15.90
N ARG A 9 0.51 -9.17 16.34
CA ARG A 9 1.50 -8.55 15.46
C ARG A 9 2.13 -9.59 14.52
N GLU A 10 2.55 -10.72 15.07
CA GLU A 10 3.15 -11.85 14.35
C GLU A 10 2.12 -12.80 13.73
N ARG A 11 0.83 -12.48 13.85
CA ARG A 11 -0.26 -13.20 13.18
C ARG A 11 -0.33 -14.68 13.56
N GLU A 12 -0.08 -14.99 14.82
CA GLU A 12 -0.16 -16.35 15.32
C GLU A 12 -1.56 -16.94 15.08
N PRO A 13 -1.67 -18.12 14.46
CA PRO A 13 -2.97 -18.68 14.08
C PRO A 13 -3.95 -18.83 15.24
N ALA A 14 -3.46 -19.18 16.44
CA ALA A 14 -4.29 -19.31 17.63
C ALA A 14 -4.85 -17.96 18.10
N ALA A 15 -4.01 -16.92 18.15
CA ALA A 15 -4.42 -15.58 18.53
C ALA A 15 -5.43 -14.98 17.53
N LEU A 16 -5.20 -15.17 16.24
CA LEU A 16 -6.13 -14.71 15.19
C LEU A 16 -7.48 -15.45 15.24
N ARG A 17 -7.48 -16.77 15.48
CA ARG A 17 -8.73 -17.52 15.68
C ARG A 17 -9.49 -17.00 16.88
N ARG A 18 -8.82 -16.78 18.01
CA ARG A 18 -9.44 -16.23 19.22
C ARG A 18 -10.03 -14.85 18.95
N LEU A 19 -9.26 -13.93 18.36
CA LEU A 19 -9.71 -12.59 18.03
C LEU A 19 -10.92 -12.61 17.08
N ARG A 20 -10.92 -13.52 16.09
CA ARG A 20 -12.05 -13.68 15.17
C ARG A 20 -13.35 -14.04 15.90
N HIS A 21 -13.29 -14.91 16.91
CA HIS A 21 -14.47 -15.24 17.73
C HIS A 21 -14.86 -14.06 18.63
N GLU A 22 -13.90 -13.46 19.34
CA GLU A 22 -14.16 -12.35 20.27
C GLU A 22 -14.69 -11.08 19.58
N ARG A 23 -14.30 -10.86 18.32
CA ARG A 23 -14.65 -9.66 17.53
C ARG A 23 -15.56 -9.97 16.35
N VAL A 24 -16.25 -11.12 16.35
CA VAL A 24 -17.08 -11.56 15.22
C VAL A 24 -18.08 -10.49 14.78
N ALA A 25 -18.80 -9.86 15.71
CA ALA A 25 -19.77 -8.81 15.38
C ALA A 25 -19.12 -7.62 14.66
N ARG A 26 -17.94 -7.18 15.11
CA ARG A 26 -17.22 -6.07 14.47
C ARG A 26 -16.66 -6.46 13.10
N ILE A 27 -16.18 -7.69 12.95
CA ILE A 27 -15.68 -8.21 11.67
C ILE A 27 -16.82 -8.31 10.65
N GLU A 28 -17.97 -8.84 11.06
CA GLU A 28 -19.16 -8.91 10.20
C GLU A 28 -19.70 -7.53 9.85
N GLN A 29 -19.65 -6.58 10.78
CA GLN A 29 -20.00 -5.19 10.46
C GLN A 29 -19.10 -4.61 9.36
N VAL A 30 -17.77 -4.73 9.49
CA VAL A 30 -16.83 -4.25 8.45
C VAL A 30 -17.05 -4.97 7.12
N ARG A 31 -17.35 -6.27 7.14
CA ARG A 31 -17.71 -7.04 5.93
C ARG A 31 -18.98 -6.50 5.27
N ALA A 32 -20.01 -6.20 6.06
CA ALA A 32 -21.25 -5.63 5.56
C ALA A 32 -21.04 -4.22 4.98
N GLU A 33 -20.23 -3.39 5.63
CA GLU A 33 -19.85 -2.05 5.14
C GLU A 33 -19.12 -2.15 3.79
N GLN A 34 -18.13 -3.05 3.67
CA GLN A 34 -17.44 -3.29 2.40
C GLN A 34 -18.38 -3.81 1.33
N PHE A 35 -19.24 -4.79 1.65
CA PHE A 35 -20.25 -5.31 0.72
C PHE A 35 -21.17 -4.19 0.21
N ALA A 36 -21.71 -3.37 1.10
CA ALA A 36 -22.57 -2.25 0.73
C ALA A 36 -21.85 -1.25 -0.20
N PHE A 37 -20.59 -0.91 0.12
CA PHE A 37 -19.75 -0.07 -0.74
C PHE A 37 -19.64 -0.66 -2.16
N PHE A 38 -19.27 -1.94 -2.28
CA PHE A 38 -19.08 -2.56 -3.60
C PHE A 38 -20.39 -2.68 -4.39
N VAL A 39 -21.51 -2.95 -3.73
CA VAL A 39 -22.84 -2.97 -4.38
C VAL A 39 -23.19 -1.61 -4.94
N GLN A 40 -23.02 -0.55 -4.14
CA GLN A 40 -23.35 0.81 -4.56
C GLN A 40 -22.38 1.31 -5.64
N TRP A 41 -21.08 1.03 -5.49
CA TRP A 41 -20.07 1.40 -6.47
C TRP A 41 -20.30 0.73 -7.83
N ARG A 42 -20.65 -0.56 -7.85
CA ARG A 42 -20.98 -1.25 -9.10
C ARG A 42 -22.19 -0.60 -9.79
N ARG A 43 -23.26 -0.29 -9.04
CA ARG A 43 -24.44 0.40 -9.60
C ARG A 43 -24.09 1.76 -10.22
N LEU A 44 -23.20 2.51 -9.56
CA LEU A 44 -22.71 3.78 -10.09
C LEU A 44 -21.91 3.59 -11.38
N GLN A 45 -21.01 2.60 -11.40
CA GLN A 45 -20.22 2.28 -12.59
C GLN A 45 -21.10 1.84 -13.76
N ASP A 46 -22.06 0.94 -13.52
CA ASP A 46 -23.01 0.49 -14.54
C ASP A 46 -23.82 1.66 -15.11
N TYR A 47 -24.25 2.59 -14.25
CA TYR A 47 -24.94 3.80 -14.67
C TYR A 47 -24.05 4.71 -15.51
N ALA A 48 -22.80 4.94 -15.10
CA ALA A 48 -21.83 5.72 -15.87
C ALA A 48 -21.60 5.10 -17.25
N HIS A 49 -21.40 3.79 -17.32
CA HIS A 49 -21.19 3.03 -18.55
C HIS A 49 -22.39 3.10 -19.48
N ALA A 50 -23.62 3.01 -18.95
CA ALA A 50 -24.85 3.17 -19.73
C ALA A 50 -24.97 4.55 -20.40
N HIS A 51 -24.25 5.56 -19.90
CA HIS A 51 -24.19 6.91 -20.44
C HIS A 51 -22.88 7.21 -21.19
N GLY A 52 -22.06 6.19 -21.48
CA GLY A 52 -20.79 6.35 -22.18
C GLY A 52 -19.70 7.05 -21.36
N VAL A 53 -19.86 7.16 -20.04
CA VAL A 53 -18.88 7.77 -19.13
C VAL A 53 -17.95 6.68 -18.60
N ARG A 54 -16.63 6.90 -18.72
CA ARG A 54 -15.60 6.06 -18.11
C ARG A 54 -15.10 6.66 -16.81
N LEU A 55 -14.86 5.81 -15.82
CA LEU A 55 -14.32 6.18 -14.52
C LEU A 55 -12.80 6.15 -14.54
N PHE A 56 -12.17 7.29 -14.23
CA PHE A 56 -10.73 7.41 -14.08
C PHE A 56 -10.37 7.43 -12.59
N GLY A 57 -9.76 6.35 -12.12
CA GLY A 57 -9.34 6.21 -10.72
C GLY A 57 -7.89 6.61 -10.50
N ASP A 58 -7.49 6.53 -9.23
CA ASP A 58 -6.17 6.89 -8.77
C ASP A 58 -5.63 5.84 -7.80
N LEU A 59 -4.37 5.46 -7.99
CA LEU A 59 -3.67 4.48 -7.18
C LEU A 59 -2.41 5.12 -6.62
N PRO A 60 -2.35 5.32 -5.29
CA PRO A 60 -1.12 5.83 -4.72
C PRO A 60 0.07 4.91 -4.92
N PHE A 61 1.27 5.42 -5.16
CA PHE A 61 2.42 4.53 -5.36
C PHE A 61 2.69 3.73 -4.09
N TYR A 62 2.76 4.41 -2.94
CA TYR A 62 3.03 3.79 -1.66
C TYR A 62 1.78 3.44 -0.86
N ILE A 63 1.96 2.54 0.10
CA ILE A 63 0.93 2.10 1.04
C ILE A 63 1.13 2.77 2.40
N GLY A 64 0.06 2.95 3.18
CA GLY A 64 0.17 3.47 4.54
C GLY A 64 0.94 2.50 5.46
N PRO A 65 1.78 2.98 6.37
CA PRO A 65 2.62 2.11 7.19
C PRO A 65 1.81 1.32 8.24
N MET A 66 0.64 1.81 8.64
CA MET A 66 -0.29 1.14 9.55
C MET A 66 -1.51 0.58 8.80
N SER A 67 -1.26 -0.22 7.76
CA SER A 67 -2.28 -0.80 6.88
C SER A 67 -2.46 -2.30 7.10
N ALA A 68 -3.50 -2.87 6.48
CA ALA A 68 -3.69 -4.33 6.48
C ALA A 68 -2.56 -5.00 5.70
N GLU A 69 -2.18 -4.46 4.53
CA GLU A 69 -1.17 -5.00 3.63
C GLU A 69 0.21 -5.04 4.31
N THR A 70 0.63 -3.96 4.97
CA THR A 70 1.90 -3.94 5.70
C THR A 70 1.92 -4.90 6.87
N TRP A 71 0.75 -5.30 7.40
CA TRP A 71 0.64 -6.31 8.44
C TRP A 71 0.59 -7.73 7.88
N THR A 72 -0.11 -7.95 6.76
CA THR A 72 -0.37 -9.28 6.19
C THR A 72 0.75 -9.78 5.28
N ASP A 73 1.37 -8.87 4.52
CA ASP A 73 2.32 -9.16 3.44
C ASP A 73 3.68 -8.50 3.75
N ARG A 74 4.15 -8.67 4.99
CA ARG A 74 5.32 -7.96 5.54
C ARG A 74 6.57 -8.12 4.68
N GLU A 75 6.76 -9.27 4.07
CA GLU A 75 7.91 -9.57 3.20
C GLU A 75 7.96 -8.71 1.93
N GLN A 76 6.85 -8.09 1.54
CA GLN A 76 6.77 -7.21 0.36
C GLN A 76 7.31 -5.80 0.66
N PHE A 77 7.68 -5.52 1.91
CA PHE A 77 8.07 -4.19 2.37
C PHE A 77 9.37 -4.22 3.17
N GLN A 78 10.13 -3.12 3.13
CA GLN A 78 11.36 -2.95 3.90
C GLN A 78 11.04 -2.58 5.35
N LEU A 79 10.72 -3.61 6.15
CA LEU A 79 10.33 -3.47 7.55
C LEU A 79 11.39 -4.07 8.50
N THR A 80 11.49 -3.53 9.71
CA THR A 80 12.24 -4.14 10.82
C THR A 80 11.52 -5.41 11.32
N PRO A 81 12.18 -6.25 12.15
CA PRO A 81 11.53 -7.40 12.77
C PRO A 81 10.27 -7.05 13.59
N GLU A 82 10.17 -5.84 14.13
CA GLU A 82 9.01 -5.33 14.86
C GLU A 82 7.92 -4.78 13.93
N GLY A 83 8.17 -4.73 12.62
CA GLY A 83 7.21 -4.28 11.62
C GLY A 83 7.24 -2.78 11.32
N ARG A 84 8.23 -2.04 11.81
CA ARG A 84 8.39 -0.61 11.51
C ARG A 84 9.11 -0.42 10.17
N PRO A 85 8.87 0.66 9.41
CA PRO A 85 9.68 0.96 8.23
C PRO A 85 11.15 1.12 8.60
N ALA A 86 12.06 0.43 7.91
CA ALA A 86 13.51 0.62 8.07
C ALA A 86 13.98 1.90 7.35
N ALA A 87 13.34 2.21 6.23
CA ALA A 87 13.43 3.45 5.49
C ALA A 87 12.03 3.87 5.04
N VAL A 88 11.86 5.15 4.76
CA VAL A 88 10.58 5.74 4.38
C VAL A 88 10.66 6.45 3.04
N ALA A 89 9.51 6.52 2.38
CA ALA A 89 9.32 7.25 1.16
C ALA A 89 9.36 8.77 1.37
N GLY A 90 9.74 9.46 0.31
CA GLY A 90 9.73 10.91 0.22
C GLY A 90 10.24 11.38 -1.13
N VAL A 91 10.62 12.65 -1.19
CA VAL A 91 11.33 13.25 -2.33
C VAL A 91 12.52 14.06 -1.83
N PRO A 92 13.61 14.14 -2.61
CA PRO A 92 14.77 14.93 -2.24
C PRO A 92 14.42 16.42 -2.18
N PRO A 93 15.31 17.24 -1.61
CA PRO A 93 15.28 18.68 -1.81
C PRO A 93 15.22 19.05 -3.29
N ASP A 94 14.48 20.11 -3.57
CA ASP A 94 14.47 20.77 -4.86
C ASP A 94 14.36 22.28 -4.67
N TYR A 95 14.29 23.00 -5.79
CA TYR A 95 14.18 24.47 -5.80
C TYR A 95 12.84 24.99 -5.26
N PHE A 96 11.85 24.11 -5.00
CA PHE A 96 10.60 24.47 -4.32
C PHE A 96 10.65 24.16 -2.82
N CYS A 97 11.45 23.18 -2.39
CA CYS A 97 11.53 22.73 -1.01
C CYS A 97 12.95 22.31 -0.62
N GLU A 98 13.64 23.18 0.12
CA GLU A 98 15.04 22.96 0.56
C GLU A 98 15.24 21.73 1.46
N GLY A 99 14.21 21.34 2.21
CA GLY A 99 14.25 20.15 3.08
C GLY A 99 13.84 18.85 2.38
N GLY A 100 13.31 18.94 1.15
CA GLY A 100 12.55 17.87 0.53
C GLY A 100 11.32 17.48 1.36
N GLN A 101 10.75 16.31 1.11
CA GLN A 101 9.54 15.86 1.80
C GLN A 101 9.71 14.45 2.35
N VAL A 102 9.31 14.24 3.60
CA VAL A 102 9.23 12.93 4.24
C VAL A 102 7.76 12.53 4.29
N TRP A 103 7.38 11.46 3.60
CA TRP A 103 5.98 11.01 3.57
C TRP A 103 5.69 9.91 4.60
N GLY A 104 6.71 9.16 5.02
CA GLY A 104 6.60 8.18 6.10
C GLY A 104 6.06 6.81 5.68
N ASN A 105 5.70 6.61 4.41
CA ASN A 105 5.30 5.31 3.89
C ASN A 105 6.49 4.32 3.89
N PRO A 106 6.25 3.01 4.09
CA PRO A 106 7.31 2.02 3.93
C PRO A 106 7.68 1.89 2.45
N LEU A 107 8.95 1.57 2.22
CA LEU A 107 9.43 1.22 0.88
C LEU A 107 9.13 -0.24 0.55
N TYR A 108 8.99 -0.54 -0.72
CA TYR A 108 8.81 -1.90 -1.21
C TYR A 108 10.13 -2.69 -1.16
N ASP A 109 10.03 -3.98 -0.84
CA ASP A 109 11.11 -4.93 -1.10
C ASP A 109 10.95 -5.49 -2.52
N TRP A 110 11.52 -4.78 -3.49
CA TRP A 110 11.45 -5.16 -4.91
C TRP A 110 12.10 -6.51 -5.20
N THR A 111 13.08 -6.92 -4.41
CA THR A 111 13.71 -8.24 -4.55
C THR A 111 12.77 -9.34 -4.08
N ALA A 112 12.05 -9.13 -2.97
CA ALA A 112 10.99 -10.04 -2.54
C ALA A 112 9.85 -10.11 -3.56
N MET A 113 9.35 -8.97 -4.03
CA MET A 113 8.31 -8.92 -5.06
C MET A 113 8.73 -9.60 -6.36
N GLY A 114 9.99 -9.44 -6.80
CA GLY A 114 10.47 -10.10 -8.01
C GLY A 114 10.41 -11.64 -7.92
N ARG A 115 10.59 -12.21 -6.72
CA ARG A 115 10.56 -13.66 -6.51
C ARG A 115 9.18 -14.29 -6.70
N ASP A 116 8.10 -13.54 -6.49
CA ASP A 116 6.72 -14.02 -6.68
C ASP A 116 6.06 -13.50 -7.98
N GLY A 117 6.84 -12.85 -8.84
CA GLY A 117 6.34 -12.26 -10.07
C GLY A 117 5.43 -11.05 -9.82
N PHE A 118 5.80 -10.23 -8.82
CA PHE A 118 5.13 -9.00 -8.43
C PHE A 118 3.66 -9.20 -8.08
N ALA A 119 3.35 -10.29 -7.37
CA ALA A 119 1.99 -10.72 -7.08
C ALA A 119 1.18 -9.63 -6.35
N PHE A 120 1.81 -8.94 -5.40
CA PHE A 120 1.22 -7.81 -4.68
C PHE A 120 0.73 -6.70 -5.62
N TRP A 121 1.61 -6.19 -6.49
CA TRP A 121 1.28 -5.12 -7.44
C TRP A 121 0.21 -5.56 -8.45
N ARG A 122 0.31 -6.78 -8.97
CA ARG A 122 -0.69 -7.33 -9.90
C ARG A 122 -2.06 -7.44 -9.25
N ALA A 123 -2.14 -7.91 -8.01
CA ALA A 123 -3.39 -7.99 -7.25
C ALA A 123 -3.99 -6.60 -7.01
N ARG A 124 -3.14 -5.63 -6.65
CA ARG A 124 -3.53 -4.24 -6.39
C ARG A 124 -4.10 -3.55 -7.63
N VAL A 125 -3.41 -3.64 -8.77
CA VAL A 125 -3.88 -3.09 -10.05
C VAL A 125 -5.17 -3.77 -10.50
N ARG A 126 -5.24 -5.11 -10.43
CA ARG A 126 -6.46 -5.85 -10.76
C ARG A 126 -7.65 -5.43 -9.90
N ALA A 127 -7.44 -5.26 -8.60
CA ALA A 127 -8.49 -4.84 -7.69
C ALA A 127 -9.00 -3.42 -8.02
N GLN A 128 -8.12 -2.49 -8.39
CA GLN A 128 -8.54 -1.15 -8.79
C GLN A 128 -9.23 -1.12 -10.15
N LEU A 129 -8.72 -1.85 -11.14
CA LEU A 129 -9.38 -1.96 -12.45
C LEU A 129 -10.73 -2.69 -12.38
N GLY A 130 -10.99 -3.46 -11.32
CA GLY A 130 -12.34 -3.96 -11.02
C GLY A 130 -13.34 -2.88 -10.60
N ARG A 131 -12.86 -1.67 -10.28
CA ARG A 131 -13.64 -0.51 -9.79
C ARG A 131 -13.64 0.66 -10.78
N VAL A 132 -12.60 0.81 -11.58
CA VAL A 132 -12.42 1.94 -12.52
C VAL A 132 -11.92 1.44 -13.87
N ASP A 133 -12.13 2.24 -14.92
CA ASP A 133 -11.80 1.86 -16.30
C ASP A 133 -10.38 2.28 -16.70
N LEU A 134 -9.91 3.37 -16.10
CA LEU A 134 -8.53 3.86 -16.24
C LEU A 134 -7.94 4.07 -14.85
N LEU A 135 -6.63 3.87 -14.74
CA LEU A 135 -5.91 4.02 -13.49
C LEU A 135 -4.74 4.99 -13.64
N ARG A 136 -4.78 6.09 -12.89
CA ARG A 136 -3.61 6.91 -12.64
C ARG A 136 -2.80 6.24 -11.56
N VAL A 137 -1.50 6.06 -11.76
CA VAL A 137 -0.60 5.70 -10.67
C VAL A 137 0.11 6.96 -10.24
N ASP A 138 -0.12 7.37 -8.98
CA ASP A 138 0.59 8.52 -8.44
C ASP A 138 2.09 8.26 -8.38
N HIS A 139 2.89 9.33 -8.35
CA HIS A 139 4.34 9.27 -8.21
C HIS A 139 5.02 8.22 -9.12
N PHE A 140 4.51 8.06 -10.35
CA PHE A 140 4.91 7.03 -11.33
C PHE A 140 6.43 6.92 -11.54
N ARG A 141 7.16 8.03 -11.41
CA ARG A 141 8.63 8.06 -11.50
C ARG A 141 9.33 7.08 -10.55
N ALA A 142 8.67 6.68 -9.47
CA ALA A 142 9.18 5.69 -8.53
C ALA A 142 9.39 4.30 -9.15
N PHE A 143 8.73 3.99 -10.27
CA PHE A 143 9.04 2.77 -11.04
C PHE A 143 10.44 2.82 -11.68
N ALA A 144 10.97 4.00 -11.99
CA ALA A 144 12.35 4.12 -12.46
C ALA A 144 13.34 4.10 -11.27
N ALA A 145 13.08 4.95 -10.28
CA ALA A 145 13.84 4.97 -9.02
C ALA A 145 13.02 5.69 -7.94
N HIS A 146 13.20 5.33 -6.68
CA HIS A 146 12.56 6.00 -5.54
C HIS A 146 13.59 6.66 -4.61
N TRP A 147 13.15 7.70 -3.89
CA TRP A 147 13.97 8.35 -2.87
C TRP A 147 13.74 7.66 -1.53
N ALA A 148 14.80 7.04 -0.99
CA ALA A 148 14.78 6.28 0.24
C ALA A 148 15.41 7.10 1.37
N ILE A 149 14.63 7.44 2.40
CA ILE A 149 15.07 8.24 3.54
C ILE A 149 15.19 7.32 4.76
N PRO A 150 16.30 7.34 5.53
CA PRO A 150 16.39 6.57 6.78
C PRO A 150 15.22 6.89 7.72
N ALA A 151 14.62 5.85 8.31
CA ALA A 151 13.51 6.07 9.24
C ALA A 151 13.96 6.91 10.45
N GLY A 152 13.12 7.88 10.84
CA GLY A 152 13.41 8.81 11.94
C GLY A 152 14.28 10.02 11.54
N ALA A 153 14.66 10.16 10.27
CA ALA A 153 15.32 11.37 9.79
C ALA A 153 14.41 12.61 9.97
N PRO A 154 14.97 13.78 10.34
CA PRO A 154 14.20 15.01 10.52
C PRO A 154 13.72 15.61 9.20
N ASP A 155 14.38 15.28 8.09
CA ASP A 155 14.07 15.75 6.74
C ASP A 155 14.54 14.73 5.67
N ALA A 156 14.36 15.06 4.39
CA ALA A 156 14.66 14.18 3.28
C ALA A 156 16.08 14.30 2.71
N ARG A 157 16.93 15.20 3.23
CA ARG A 157 18.26 15.49 2.65
C ARG A 157 19.21 14.31 2.71
N GLY A 158 19.13 13.53 3.78
CA GLY A 158 19.95 12.33 3.98
C GLY A 158 19.48 11.09 3.20
N GLY A 159 18.49 11.23 2.31
CA GLY A 159 18.02 10.12 1.49
C GLY A 159 18.95 9.78 0.33
N ARG A 160 18.58 8.75 -0.43
CA ARG A 160 19.28 8.36 -1.67
C ARG A 160 18.32 7.84 -2.72
N TRP A 161 18.69 7.98 -4.00
CA TRP A 161 17.99 7.32 -5.08
C TRP A 161 18.30 5.82 -5.09
N CYS A 162 17.24 5.02 -5.06
CA CYS A 162 17.31 3.57 -5.20
C CYS A 162 16.61 3.16 -6.50
N PRO A 163 17.26 2.37 -7.37
CA PRO A 163 16.63 1.88 -8.60
C PRO A 163 15.42 0.99 -8.26
N THR A 164 14.50 0.88 -9.21
CA THR A 164 13.30 0.05 -9.08
C THR A 164 13.14 -0.76 -10.39
N PRO A 165 12.69 -2.03 -10.34
CA PRO A 165 12.53 -2.86 -11.53
C PRO A 165 11.26 -2.50 -12.30
N GLY A 166 11.05 -1.22 -12.64
CA GLY A 166 9.81 -0.73 -13.23
C GLY A 166 9.41 -1.45 -14.52
N HIS A 167 10.38 -1.80 -15.37
CA HIS A 167 10.13 -2.54 -16.61
C HIS A 167 9.63 -3.98 -16.40
N GLU A 168 9.96 -4.59 -15.26
CA GLU A 168 9.50 -5.95 -14.94
C GLU A 168 8.12 -5.93 -14.27
N VAL A 169 7.76 -4.80 -13.65
CA VAL A 169 6.49 -4.63 -12.93
C VAL A 169 5.33 -4.21 -13.86
N LEU A 170 5.62 -3.35 -14.85
CA LEU A 170 4.66 -2.78 -15.81
C LEU A 170 4.32 -3.74 -16.94
#